data_AF-A0A967F616-F1
#
_entry.id   AF-A0A967F616-F1
#
_cell.length_a   1.000
_cell.length_b   1.000
_cell.length_c   1.000
_cell.angle_alpha   90.00
_cell.angle_beta   90.00
_cell.angle_gamma   90.00
#
_symmetry.space_group_name_H-M   'P 1'
#
loop_
_entity.id
_entity.type
_entity.pdbx_description
1 polymer ?
#
loop_
_entity_poly.entity_id
_entity_poly.type
_entity_poly.pdbx_seq_one_letter_code
_entity_poly.pdbx_strand_id
1 'polypeptide(L)'
;MNTTNTFIRRHIREMPPYEPILPFDVLSEELGIPVERLVKLDANENPYGPLPVVKERLAALDTLHIYPDPESRQIRRLLAQHHQIPEGSLV
;
A
#
# COMPACT_ATOMS: atom_id res chain seq x y z
N MET A 1 25.43 -24.19 18.35
CA MET A 1 24.64 -22.93 18.34
C MET A 1 24.90 -22.22 17.01
N ASN A 2 23.85 -21.87 16.26
CA ASN A 2 23.98 -21.32 14.91
C ASN A 2 24.60 -19.90 14.98
N THR A 3 25.82 -19.75 14.49
CA THR A 3 26.68 -18.55 14.63
C THR A 3 26.11 -17.29 13.96
N THR A 4 25.17 -17.44 13.04
CA THR A 4 24.45 -16.34 12.37
C THR A 4 23.57 -15.52 13.31
N ASN A 5 23.13 -16.10 14.42
CA ASN A 5 22.17 -15.45 15.32
C ASN A 5 22.77 -14.31 16.16
N THR A 6 24.10 -14.20 16.17
CA THR A 6 24.85 -13.12 16.85
C THR A 6 24.79 -11.80 16.08
N PHE A 7 24.59 -11.83 14.76
CA PHE A 7 24.56 -10.63 13.91
C PHE A 7 23.16 -9.98 13.81
N ILE A 8 22.12 -10.65 14.30
CA ILE A 8 20.73 -10.15 14.27
C ILE A 8 20.44 -9.42 15.57
N ARG A 9 19.92 -8.18 15.47
CA ARG A 9 19.49 -7.41 16.65
C ARG A 9 18.42 -8.18 17.41
N ARG A 10 18.56 -8.22 18.74
CA ARG A 10 17.69 -8.99 19.64
C ARG A 10 16.19 -8.75 19.38
N HIS A 11 15.77 -7.49 19.24
CA HIS A 11 14.35 -7.15 19.03
C HIS A 11 13.78 -7.65 17.69
N ILE A 12 14.61 -7.80 16.66
CA ILE A 12 14.18 -8.39 15.37
C ILE A 12 14.00 -9.90 15.52
N ARG A 13 14.92 -10.54 16.27
CA ARG A 13 14.86 -11.98 16.53
C ARG A 13 13.67 -12.39 17.39
N GLU A 14 13.31 -11.54 18.35
CA GLU A 14 12.19 -11.78 19.27
C GLU A 14 10.84 -11.31 18.71
N MET A 15 10.84 -10.61 17.57
CA MET A 15 9.62 -10.19 16.90
C MET A 15 8.87 -11.42 16.38
N PRO A 16 7.54 -11.53 16.61
CA PRO A 16 6.75 -12.59 16.00
C PRO A 16 6.86 -12.52 14.47
N PRO A 17 6.81 -13.66 13.77
CA PRO A 17 6.74 -13.68 12.32
C PRO A 17 5.55 -12.86 11.81
N TYR A 18 5.73 -12.22 10.65
CA TYR A 18 4.63 -11.56 9.97
C TYR A 18 3.63 -12.61 9.46
N GLU A 19 2.35 -12.41 9.76
CA GLU A 19 1.25 -13.21 9.23
C GLU A 19 0.61 -12.45 8.04
N PRO A 20 0.82 -12.91 6.80
CA PRO A 20 0.22 -12.27 5.63
C PRO A 20 -1.28 -12.55 5.55
N ILE A 21 -2.03 -11.60 5.01
CA ILE A 21 -3.42 -11.84 4.59
C ILE A 21 -3.39 -12.71 3.32
N LEU A 22 -4.28 -13.69 3.27
CA LEU A 22 -4.42 -14.56 2.09
C LEU A 22 -5.02 -13.78 0.90
N PRO A 23 -4.42 -13.90 -0.30
CA PRO A 23 -5.03 -13.42 -1.53
C PRO A 23 -6.41 -14.03 -1.80
N PHE A 24 -7.22 -13.33 -2.60
CA PHE A 24 -8.61 -13.71 -2.88
C PHE A 24 -8.76 -15.07 -3.56
N ASP A 25 -7.88 -15.36 -4.51
CA ASP A 25 -7.79 -16.63 -5.23
C ASP A 25 -7.44 -17.77 -4.29
N VAL A 26 -6.43 -17.57 -3.43
CA VAL A 26 -6.02 -18.58 -2.43
C VAL A 26 -7.15 -18.85 -1.43
N LEU A 27 -7.79 -17.80 -0.92
CA LEU A 27 -8.91 -17.92 0.01
C LEU A 27 -10.15 -18.58 -0.64
N SER A 28 -10.39 -18.29 -1.92
CA SER A 28 -11.47 -18.92 -2.69
C SER A 28 -11.26 -20.43 -2.81
N GLU A 29 -10.04 -20.86 -3.12
CA GLU A 29 -9.69 -22.28 -3.20
C GLU A 29 -9.85 -22.98 -1.85
N GLU A 30 -9.35 -22.38 -0.76
CA GLU A 30 -9.41 -22.98 0.58
C GLU A 30 -10.84 -23.12 1.10
N LEU A 31 -11.70 -22.12 0.85
CA LEU A 31 -13.10 -22.13 1.30
C LEU A 31 -14.04 -22.90 0.36
N GLY A 32 -13.60 -23.23 -0.86
CA GLY A 32 -14.47 -23.78 -1.90
C GLY A 32 -15.59 -22.82 -2.31
N ILE A 33 -15.40 -21.52 -2.11
CA ILE A 33 -16.36 -20.46 -2.44
C ILE A 33 -15.81 -19.69 -3.64
N PRO A 34 -16.56 -19.55 -4.75
CA PRO A 34 -16.13 -18.74 -5.88
C PRO A 34 -15.81 -17.31 -5.47
N VAL A 35 -14.74 -16.73 -6.04
CA VAL A 35 -14.28 -15.35 -5.79
C VAL A 35 -15.43 -14.35 -5.89
N GLU A 36 -16.35 -14.53 -6.83
CA GLU A 36 -17.49 -13.63 -7.07
C GLU A 36 -18.50 -13.60 -5.92
N ARG A 37 -18.44 -14.60 -5.03
CA ARG A 37 -19.29 -14.71 -3.84
C ARG A 37 -18.57 -14.29 -2.56
N LEU A 38 -17.27 -13.95 -2.64
CA LEU A 38 -16.51 -13.43 -1.52
C LEU A 38 -16.72 -11.91 -1.40
N VAL A 39 -17.11 -11.45 -0.21
CA VAL A 39 -17.28 -10.03 0.09
C VAL A 39 -16.16 -9.59 1.03
N LYS A 40 -15.32 -8.66 0.56
CA LYS A 40 -14.19 -8.13 1.32
C LYS A 40 -14.61 -7.00 2.25
N LEU A 41 -14.40 -7.15 3.56
CA LEU A 41 -14.70 -6.12 4.58
C LEU A 41 -13.61 -6.01 5.66
N ASP A 42 -12.38 -6.46 5.35
CA ASP A 42 -11.27 -6.64 6.30
C ASP A 42 -10.17 -5.56 6.22
N ALA A 43 -10.18 -4.70 5.19
CA ALA A 43 -9.06 -3.79 4.90
C ALA A 43 -9.43 -2.30 4.73
N ASN A 44 -10.63 -1.87 5.12
CA ASN A 44 -11.13 -0.48 4.97
C ASN A 44 -11.01 0.08 3.53
N GLU A 45 -11.07 -0.79 2.53
CA GLU A 45 -10.98 -0.39 1.13
C GLU A 45 -12.26 0.35 0.69
N ASN A 46 -12.10 1.27 -0.26
CA ASN A 46 -13.24 1.95 -0.87
C ASN A 46 -13.92 1.01 -1.88
N PRO A 47 -15.18 0.56 -1.64
CA PRO A 47 -15.87 -0.41 -2.50
C PRO A 47 -16.18 0.15 -3.91
N TYR A 48 -16.12 1.46 -4.10
CA TYR A 48 -16.37 2.10 -5.39
C TYR A 48 -15.12 2.19 -6.28
N GLY A 49 -13.94 1.90 -5.74
CA GLY A 49 -12.67 2.10 -6.41
C GLY A 49 -12.34 3.58 -6.67
N PRO A 50 -11.28 3.86 -7.47
CA PRO A 50 -10.89 5.22 -7.78
C PRO A 50 -11.83 5.87 -8.80
N LEU A 51 -11.89 7.21 -8.78
CA LEU A 51 -12.64 8.01 -9.75
C LEU A 51 -12.21 7.70 -11.21
N PRO A 52 -13.11 7.75 -12.21
CA PRO A 52 -12.78 7.45 -13.61
C PRO A 52 -11.57 8.24 -14.14
N VAL A 53 -11.52 9.54 -13.86
CA VAL A 53 -10.40 10.42 -14.25
C VAL A 53 -9.05 9.96 -13.67
N VAL A 54 -9.04 9.36 -12.48
CA VAL A 54 -7.81 8.85 -11.87
C VAL A 54 -7.33 7.61 -12.63
N LYS A 55 -8.24 6.71 -13.00
CA LYS A 55 -7.92 5.51 -13.81
C LYS A 55 -7.32 5.89 -15.16
N GLU A 56 -7.93 6.86 -15.84
CA GLU A 56 -7.46 7.37 -17.13
C GLU A 56 -6.06 7.99 -17.03
N ARG A 57 -5.80 8.80 -15.99
CA ARG A 57 -4.47 9.41 -15.77
C ARG A 57 -3.41 8.37 -15.47
N LEU A 58 -3.71 7.37 -14.66
CA LEU A 58 -2.78 6.28 -14.34
C LEU A 58 -2.45 5.44 -15.59
N ALA A 59 -3.45 5.15 -16.43
CA ALA A 59 -3.26 4.40 -17.66
C ALA A 59 -2.40 5.16 -18.70
N ALA A 60 -2.34 6.49 -18.60
CA ALA A 60 -1.56 7.34 -19.49
C ALA A 60 -0.13 7.63 -19.01
N LEU A 61 0.31 7.06 -17.88
CA LEU A 61 1.66 7.28 -17.35
C LEU A 61 2.72 6.59 -18.23
N ASP A 62 3.61 7.38 -18.83
CA ASP A 62 4.79 6.91 -19.58
C ASP A 62 6.11 7.03 -18.78
N THR A 63 6.06 7.61 -17.59
CA THR A 63 7.22 7.91 -16.74
C THR A 63 7.48 6.88 -15.64
N LEU A 64 6.84 5.69 -15.65
CA LEU A 64 6.97 4.69 -14.57
C LEU A 64 8.41 4.19 -14.34
N HIS A 65 9.29 4.37 -15.33
CA HIS A 65 10.71 4.01 -15.27
C HIS A 65 11.60 5.13 -14.70
N ILE A 66 11.03 6.30 -14.41
CA ILE A 66 11.73 7.49 -13.93
C ILE A 66 11.43 7.65 -12.43
N TYR A 67 12.48 7.89 -11.63
CA TYR A 67 12.30 8.21 -10.22
C TYR A 67 11.45 9.49 -10.05
N PRO A 68 10.48 9.50 -9.12
CA PRO A 68 9.68 10.68 -8.85
C PRO A 68 10.52 11.79 -8.20
N ASP A 69 9.96 13.01 -8.11
CA ASP A 69 10.54 14.09 -7.30
C ASP A 69 10.72 13.62 -5.85
N PRO A 70 11.96 13.52 -5.33
CA PRO A 70 12.21 13.00 -3.98
C PRO A 70 11.58 13.84 -2.88
N GLU A 71 11.29 15.11 -3.17
CA GLU A 71 10.67 16.04 -2.21
C GLU A 71 9.14 16.10 -2.34
N SER A 72 8.54 15.37 -3.28
CA SER A 72 7.09 15.35 -3.51
C SER A 72 6.46 16.75 -3.61
N ARG A 73 7.17 17.73 -4.19
CA ARG A 73 6.80 19.15 -4.10
C ARG A 73 5.44 19.46 -4.69
N GLN A 74 5.11 18.82 -5.81
CA GLN A 74 3.85 19.06 -6.50
C GLN A 74 2.64 18.66 -5.63
N ILE A 75 2.65 17.45 -5.07
CA ILE A 75 1.52 16.98 -4.25
C ILE A 75 1.46 17.72 -2.91
N ARG A 76 2.61 18.04 -2.30
CA ARG A 76 2.66 18.85 -1.07
C ARG A 76 2.02 20.23 -1.27
N ARG A 77 2.36 20.92 -2.38
CA ARG A 77 1.73 22.20 -2.72
C ARG A 77 0.22 22.08 -2.88
N LEU A 78 -0.26 21.07 -3.61
CA LEU A 78 -1.69 20.88 -3.86
C LEU A 78 -2.47 20.58 -2.56
N LEU A 79 -1.92 19.72 -1.70
CA LEU A 79 -2.51 19.39 -0.41
C LEU A 79 -2.50 20.59 0.55
N ALA A 80 -1.40 21.35 0.60
CA ALA A 80 -1.29 22.55 1.42
C ALA A 80 -2.35 23.60 1.04
N GLN A 81 -2.57 23.81 -0.26
CA GLN A 81 -3.62 24.69 -0.76
C GLN A 81 -5.01 24.16 -0.42
N HIS A 82 -5.26 22.86 -0.63
CA HIS A 82 -6.55 22.24 -0.34
C HIS A 82 -6.94 22.35 1.13
N HIS A 83 -5.98 22.10 2.03
CA HIS A 83 -6.18 22.14 3.48
C HIS A 83 -5.93 23.51 4.11
N GLN A 84 -5.48 24.50 3.33
CA GLN A 84 -5.17 25.86 3.79
C GLN A 84 -4.12 25.89 4.92
N ILE A 85 -3.08 25.08 4.77
CA ILE A 85 -1.95 24.97 5.73
C ILE A 85 -0.62 25.27 5.04
N PRO A 86 0.46 25.57 5.79
CA PRO A 86 1.80 25.72 5.20
C PRO A 86 2.30 24.42 4.55
N GLU A 87 2.99 24.52 3.41
CA GLU A 87 3.59 23.34 2.73
C GLU A 87 4.55 22.56 3.65
N GLY A 88 5.26 23.24 4.55
CA GLY A 88 6.17 22.63 5.52
C GLY A 88 5.49 21.79 6.61
N SER A 89 4.16 21.79 6.68
CA SER A 89 3.38 20.93 7.60
C SER A 89 3.08 19.55 7.01
N LEU A 90 3.45 19.31 5.74
CA LEU A 90 3.24 18.04 5.04
C LEU A 90 4.57 17.30 4.89
N VAL A 91 4.56 16.00 5.21
CA VAL A 91 5.70 15.07 5.09
C VAL A 91 5.46 14.04 3.99
#